data_AF-A0A838UTF9-F1
#
_entry.id   AF-A0A838UTF9-F1
#
_cell.length_a   1.000
_cell.length_b   1.000
_cell.length_c   1.000
_cell.angle_alpha   90.00
_cell.angle_beta   90.00
_cell.angle_gamma   90.00
#
_symmetry.space_group_name_H-M   'P 1'
#
loop_
_entity.id
_entity.type
_entity.pdbx_description
1 polymer ?
#
loop_
_entity_poly.entity_id
_entity_poly.type
_entity_poly.pdbx_seq_one_letter_code
_entity_poly.pdbx_strand_id
1 'polypeptide(L)'
;MSQLPPPEDGEAAPLALVRYGLAKEIRLYPDALTFIEREDGEVNRFILASIRRISLQPGEKIPSKLVLLVELEDSTTVIAAEGMTNVRDFRRLLPRLRELAPAIEFEPADLDDQLLQAVTNRRQANLGCYATVLVSFGLVALLCVIGNLVRTLGH
;
A
#
# COMPACT_ATOMS: atom_id res chain seq x y z
N MET A 1 -16.46 -16.79 6.48
CA MET A 1 -17.21 -15.55 6.16
C MET A 1 -17.26 -14.72 7.44
N SER A 2 -16.23 -13.92 7.72
CA SER A 2 -16.15 -13.14 8.96
C SER A 2 -16.84 -11.79 8.71
N GLN A 3 -18.01 -11.63 9.30
CA GLN A 3 -18.82 -10.41 9.22
C GLN A 3 -18.05 -9.26 9.88
N LEU A 4 -17.98 -8.14 9.16
CA LEU A 4 -17.65 -6.84 9.74
C LEU A 4 -18.51 -6.62 10.99
N PRO A 5 -17.97 -6.09 12.11
CA PRO A 5 -18.83 -5.44 13.07
C PRO A 5 -19.57 -4.31 12.32
N PRO A 6 -20.90 -4.23 12.44
CA PRO A 6 -21.65 -3.13 11.83
C PRO A 6 -21.10 -1.81 12.38
N PRO A 7 -21.06 -0.73 11.58
CA PRO A 7 -20.78 0.60 12.11
C PRO A 7 -21.81 0.87 13.20
N GLU A 8 -21.33 1.25 14.40
CA GLU A 8 -22.21 1.61 15.51
C GLU A 8 -23.20 2.69 15.05
N ASP A 9 -24.45 2.51 15.46
CA ASP A 9 -25.64 3.15 14.91
C ASP A 9 -25.54 4.69 14.89
N GLY A 10 -25.19 5.26 13.73
CA GLY A 10 -25.19 6.72 13.50
C GLY A 10 -24.00 7.28 12.71
N GLU A 11 -22.92 6.51 12.53
CA GLU A 11 -21.76 6.98 11.77
C GLU A 11 -22.05 6.94 10.26
N ALA A 12 -21.94 8.09 9.59
CA ALA A 12 -22.11 8.19 8.14
C ALA A 12 -21.18 7.20 7.40
N ALA A 13 -21.63 6.66 6.27
CA ALA A 13 -20.79 5.79 5.45
C ALA A 13 -19.48 6.53 5.05
N PRO A 14 -18.32 5.87 5.11
CA PRO A 14 -17.06 6.53 4.78
C PRO A 14 -17.05 6.96 3.31
N LEU A 15 -16.55 8.16 3.04
CA LEU A 15 -16.40 8.71 1.70
C LEU A 15 -15.40 7.92 0.84
N ALA A 16 -14.37 7.38 1.48
CA ALA A 16 -13.42 6.46 0.87
C ALA A 16 -12.92 5.43 1.88
N LEU A 17 -12.62 4.23 1.39
CA LEU A 17 -12.07 3.13 2.17
C LEU A 17 -10.88 2.52 1.45
N VAL A 18 -9.75 2.36 2.14
CA VAL A 18 -8.52 1.78 1.61
C VAL A 18 -8.10 0.62 2.50
N ARG A 19 -8.01 -0.58 1.91
CA ARG A 19 -7.46 -1.76 2.60
C ARG A 19 -6.00 -1.91 2.23
N TYR A 20 -5.11 -1.78 3.20
CA TYR A 20 -3.67 -1.73 2.96
C TYR A 20 -2.86 -2.85 3.62
N GLY A 21 -3.52 -3.79 4.29
CA GLY A 21 -2.92 -4.97 4.88
C GLY A 21 -3.98 -6.00 5.29
N LEU A 22 -3.54 -7.10 5.90
CA LEU A 22 -4.46 -8.05 6.51
C LEU A 22 -5.15 -7.36 7.69
N ALA A 23 -6.48 -7.22 7.62
CA ALA A 23 -7.27 -6.57 8.66
C ALA A 23 -6.91 -5.10 8.98
N LYS A 24 -6.17 -4.42 8.10
CA LYS A 24 -5.83 -3.00 8.20
C LYS A 24 -6.60 -2.15 7.19
N GLU A 25 -7.31 -1.14 7.67
CA GLU A 25 -8.19 -0.27 6.86
C GLU A 25 -7.97 1.21 7.17
N ILE A 26 -8.00 2.08 6.15
CA ILE A 26 -8.11 3.54 6.29
C ILE A 26 -9.51 3.92 5.82
N ARG A 27 -10.20 4.74 6.60
CA ARG A 27 -11.52 5.27 6.29
C ARG A 27 -11.46 6.79 6.32
N LEU A 28 -11.89 7.40 5.22
CA LEU A 28 -12.04 8.84 5.11
C LEU A 28 -13.49 9.21 5.37
N TYR A 29 -13.71 10.03 6.39
CA TYR A 29 -14.96 10.68 6.71
C TYR A 29 -14.90 12.16 6.31
N PRO A 30 -16.03 12.89 6.25
CA PRO A 30 -16.04 14.30 5.88
C PRO A 30 -15.16 15.20 6.78
N ASP A 31 -15.02 14.81 8.05
CA ASP A 31 -14.37 15.56 9.12
C ASP A 31 -13.14 14.85 9.69
N ALA A 32 -12.96 13.55 9.42
CA ALA A 32 -11.95 12.73 10.07
C ALA A 32 -11.31 11.70 9.13
N LEU A 33 -10.06 11.34 9.44
CA LEU A 33 -9.35 10.23 8.85
C LEU A 33 -9.10 9.16 9.93
N THR A 34 -9.66 7.97 9.73
CA THR A 34 -9.59 6.88 10.70
C THR A 34 -8.75 5.74 10.16
N PHE A 35 -7.80 5.29 10.97
CA PHE A 35 -6.92 4.16 10.73
C PHE A 35 -7.32 3.03 11.68
N ILE A 36 -7.57 1.85 11.13
CA ILE A 36 -8.04 0.69 11.86
C ILE A 36 -7.05 -0.44 11.65
N GLU A 37 -6.45 -0.93 12.73
CA GLU A 37 -5.60 -2.11 12.75
C GLU A 37 -6.27 -3.17 13.63
N ARG A 38 -7.10 -4.05 13.03
CA ARG A 38 -7.91 -4.99 13.81
C ARG A 38 -7.11 -6.11 14.49
N GLU A 39 -5.88 -6.34 14.05
CA GLU A 39 -5.00 -7.35 14.62
C GLU A 39 -4.59 -6.96 16.05
N ASP A 40 -4.30 -5.67 16.26
CA ASP A 40 -3.91 -5.10 17.55
C ASP A 40 -5.08 -4.42 18.29
N GLY A 41 -6.24 -4.30 17.62
CA GLY A 41 -7.42 -3.62 18.15
C GLY A 41 -7.29 -2.09 18.18
N GLU A 42 -6.26 -1.55 17.53
CA GLU A 42 -5.99 -0.11 17.51
C GLU A 42 -6.88 0.61 16.48
N VAL A 43 -7.51 1.70 16.94
CA VAL A 43 -8.28 2.61 16.10
C VAL A 43 -7.79 4.02 16.35
N ASN A 44 -7.07 4.57 15.38
CA ASN A 44 -6.55 5.93 15.42
C ASN A 44 -7.42 6.83 14.55
N ARG A 45 -8.22 7.69 15.18
CA ARG A 45 -9.07 8.68 14.48
C ARG A 45 -8.46 10.07 14.62
N PHE A 46 -8.16 10.70 13.50
CA PHE A 46 -7.61 12.05 13.43
C PHE A 46 -8.64 12.99 12.80
N ILE A 47 -8.90 14.13 13.43
CA ILE A 47 -9.78 15.15 12.87
C ILE A 47 -9.00 15.85 11.75
N LEU A 48 -9.57 15.97 10.55
CA LEU A 48 -8.87 16.54 9.39
C LEU A 48 -8.35 17.95 9.66
N ALA A 49 -9.11 18.77 10.39
CA ALA A 49 -8.70 20.12 10.77
C ALA A 49 -7.48 20.15 11.72
N SER A 50 -7.25 19.08 12.49
CA SER A 50 -6.09 18.98 13.39
C SER A 50 -4.83 18.46 12.71
N ILE A 51 -4.95 18.00 11.46
CA ILE A 51 -3.82 17.48 10.69
C ILE A 51 -3.15 18.65 10.00
N ARG A 52 -1.88 18.88 10.34
CA ARG A 52 -1.04 19.86 9.67
C ARG A 52 -0.42 19.28 8.41
N ARG A 53 0.15 18.09 8.52
CA ARG A 53 0.90 17.45 7.43
C ARG A 53 0.72 15.94 7.44
N ILE A 54 0.60 15.37 6.25
CA ILE A 54 0.67 13.93 6.03
C ILE A 54 1.97 13.64 5.30
N SER A 55 2.84 12.83 5.90
CA SER A 55 4.08 12.41 5.27
C SER A 55 4.14 10.90 5.05
N LEU A 56 4.83 10.52 3.98
CA LEU A 56 4.99 9.14 3.57
C LEU A 56 6.48 8.78 3.61
N GLN A 57 6.84 7.80 4.44
CA GLN A 57 8.21 7.35 4.57
C GLN A 57 8.37 5.87 4.22
N PRO A 58 9.52 5.45 3.67
CA PRO A 58 9.84 4.03 3.54
C PRO A 58 10.01 3.40 4.92
N GLY A 59 9.45 2.20 5.11
CA GLY A 59 9.57 1.47 6.36
C GLY A 59 11.01 1.04 6.64
N GLU A 60 11.39 1.09 7.92
CA GLU A 60 12.77 0.91 8.38
C GLU A 60 13.34 -0.48 8.02
N LYS A 61 12.56 -1.54 8.23
CA LYS A 61 12.99 -2.92 7.96
C LYS A 61 12.78 -3.35 6.50
N ILE A 62 11.77 -2.78 5.85
CA ILE A 62 11.35 -3.16 4.51
C ILE A 62 10.97 -1.88 3.75
N PRO A 63 11.85 -1.35 2.89
CA PRO A 63 11.60 -0.08 2.18
C PRO A 63 10.34 -0.10 1.30
N SER A 64 9.91 -1.28 0.86
CA SER A 64 8.68 -1.47 0.08
C SER A 64 7.39 -1.39 0.92
N LYS A 65 7.50 -1.34 2.24
CA LYS A 65 6.38 -1.14 3.17
C LYS A 65 6.39 0.33 3.56
N LEU A 66 5.45 1.10 3.04
CA LEU A 66 5.38 2.53 3.37
C LEU A 66 4.74 2.72 4.74
N VAL A 67 5.21 3.74 5.45
CA VAL A 67 4.72 4.21 6.73
C VAL A 67 4.06 5.56 6.49
N LEU A 68 2.82 5.70 6.95
CA LEU A 68 2.09 6.96 6.95
C LEU A 68 2.26 7.65 8.29
N LEU A 69 2.73 8.89 8.23
CA LEU A 69 2.91 9.75 9.38
C LEU A 69 1.92 10.90 9.28
N VAL A 70 1.29 11.22 10.40
CA VAL A 70 0.38 12.35 10.53
C VAL A 70 1.00 13.31 11.54
N GLU A 71 1.38 14.49 11.06
CA GLU A 71 1.79 15.61 11.91
C GLU A 71 0.55 16.44 12.25
N LEU A 72 0.30 16.61 13.54
CA LEU A 72 -0.80 17.39 14.08
C LEU A 72 -0.39 18.86 14.27
N GLU A 73 -1.37 19.75 14.47
CA GLU A 73 -1.14 21.18 14.70
C GLU A 73 -0.24 21.47 15.91
N ASP A 74 -0.22 20.60 16.91
CA ASP A 74 0.63 20.68 18.10
C ASP A 74 2.08 20.22 17.85
N SER A 75 2.47 20.02 16.58
CA SER A 75 3.76 19.47 16.13
C SER A 75 4.03 18.02 16.58
N THR A 76 3.02 17.32 17.09
CA THR A 76 3.11 15.89 17.38
C THR A 76 3.04 15.11 16.07
N THR A 77 4.03 14.25 15.83
CA THR A 77 4.02 13.31 14.70
C THR A 77 3.62 11.92 15.19
N VAL A 78 2.53 11.38 14.62
CA VAL A 78 2.00 10.07 14.96
C VAL A 78 2.15 9.12 13.77
N ILE A 79 2.58 7.89 14.03
CA ILE A 79 2.55 6.82 13.05
C ILE A 79 1.10 6.37 12.89
N ALA A 80 0.48 6.72 11.77
CA ALA A 80 -0.94 6.46 11.54
C ALA A 80 -1.19 5.11 10.83
N ALA A 81 -0.25 4.68 9.99
CA ALA A 81 -0.32 3.36 9.34
C ALA A 81 1.08 2.83 9.06
N GLU A 82 1.34 1.57 9.42
CA GLU A 82 2.55 0.87 9.02
C GLU A 82 2.25 -0.23 8.00
N GLY A 83 3.14 -0.41 7.03
CA GLY A 83 3.09 -1.58 6.16
C GLY A 83 2.12 -1.45 4.99
N MET A 84 1.93 -0.23 4.48
CA MET A 84 1.00 0.05 3.39
C MET A 84 1.35 -0.78 2.13
N THR A 85 0.57 -1.84 1.88
CA THR A 85 0.78 -2.72 0.73
C THR A 85 -0.04 -2.32 -0.50
N ASN A 86 -1.18 -1.64 -0.29
CA ASN A 86 -2.09 -1.19 -1.34
C ASN A 86 -1.96 0.32 -1.61
N VAL A 87 -0.82 0.66 -2.22
CA VAL A 87 -0.48 2.03 -2.60
C VAL A 87 -1.46 2.61 -3.62
N ARG A 88 -2.04 1.75 -4.48
CA ARG A 88 -2.95 2.18 -5.56
C ARG A 88 -4.23 2.78 -5.02
N ASP A 89 -4.85 2.15 -4.03
CA ASP A 89 -6.10 2.66 -3.46
C ASP A 89 -5.86 3.85 -2.54
N PHE A 90 -4.72 3.89 -1.84
CA PHE A 90 -4.30 5.09 -1.11
C PHE A 90 -4.14 6.30 -2.04
N ARG A 91 -3.52 6.11 -3.20
CA ARG A 91 -3.38 7.16 -4.23
C ARG A 91 -4.72 7.71 -4.71
N ARG A 92 -5.76 6.87 -4.78
CA ARG A 92 -7.14 7.30 -5.12
C ARG A 92 -7.83 8.08 -4.02
N LEU A 93 -7.36 7.95 -2.78
CA LEU A 93 -7.89 8.66 -1.61
C LEU A 93 -7.29 10.07 -1.50
N LEU A 94 -6.05 10.31 -1.98
CA LEU A 94 -5.39 11.62 -1.93
C LEU A 94 -6.18 12.78 -2.53
N PRO A 95 -6.82 12.68 -3.71
CA PRO A 95 -7.62 13.78 -4.27
C PRO A 95 -8.77 14.16 -3.34
N ARG A 96 -9.43 13.17 -2.74
CA ARG A 96 -10.53 13.39 -1.80
C ARG A 96 -10.08 14.05 -0.51
N LEU A 97 -8.90 13.66 0.00
CA LEU A 97 -8.29 14.34 1.15
C LEU A 97 -7.99 15.82 0.83
N ARG A 98 -7.42 16.10 -0.35
CA ARG A 98 -7.14 17.48 -0.79
C ARG A 98 -8.41 18.31 -0.98
N GLU A 99 -9.50 17.69 -1.44
CA GLU A 99 -10.81 18.35 -1.56
C GLU A 99 -11.39 18.72 -0.20
N LEU A 100 -11.33 17.81 0.78
CA LEU A 100 -11.93 18.01 2.11
C LEU A 100 -11.09 18.90 3.02
N ALA A 101 -9.77 18.79 2.93
CA ALA A 101 -8.82 19.45 3.81
C ALA A 101 -7.66 20.05 3.01
N PRO A 102 -7.90 21.17 2.30
CA PRO A 102 -6.89 21.82 1.45
C PRO A 102 -5.72 22.41 2.24
N ALA A 103 -5.88 22.59 3.56
CA ALA A 103 -4.83 23.09 4.45
C ALA A 103 -3.76 22.04 4.80
N ILE A 104 -4.04 20.75 4.57
CA ILE A 104 -3.09 19.67 4.88
C ILE A 104 -1.93 19.71 3.88
N GLU A 105 -0.71 19.84 4.39
CA GLU A 105 0.50 19.69 3.59
C GLU A 105 0.77 18.19 3.33
N PHE A 106 1.16 17.85 2.10
CA PHE A 106 1.57 16.49 1.75
C PHE A 106 3.07 16.48 1.52
N GLU A 107 3.80 15.64 2.25
CA GLU A 107 5.24 15.49 2.12
C GLU A 107 5.59 14.05 1.71
N PRO A 108 6.21 13.85 0.54
CA PRO A 108 6.68 14.84 -0.44
C PRO A 108 5.54 15.50 -1.23
N ALA A 109 5.77 16.71 -1.77
CA ALA A 109 4.76 17.46 -2.52
C ALA A 109 4.20 16.67 -3.73
N ASP A 110 5.07 15.91 -4.41
CA ASP A 110 4.75 15.03 -5.53
C ASP A 110 4.41 13.60 -5.06
N LEU A 111 3.63 13.49 -3.98
CA LEU A 111 3.28 12.21 -3.35
C LEU A 111 2.63 11.23 -4.34
N ASP A 112 1.81 11.72 -5.27
CA ASP A 112 1.14 10.91 -6.28
C ASP A 112 2.14 10.22 -7.25
N ASP A 113 3.15 10.96 -7.69
CA ASP A 113 4.19 10.46 -8.61
C ASP A 113 5.11 9.46 -7.91
N GLN A 114 5.47 9.69 -6.65
CA GLN A 114 6.25 8.71 -5.88
C GLN A 114 5.49 7.41 -5.65
N LEU A 115 4.19 7.49 -5.30
CA LEU A 115 3.35 6.31 -5.17
C LEU A 115 3.21 5.57 -6.51
N LEU A 116 3.08 6.31 -7.62
CA LEU A 116 3.06 5.73 -8.98
C LEU A 116 4.37 5.01 -9.31
N GLN A 117 5.52 5.63 -9.01
CA GLN A 117 6.83 5.03 -9.23
C GLN A 117 7.02 3.78 -8.38
N ALA A 118 6.61 3.80 -7.11
CA ALA A 118 6.67 2.63 -6.22
C ALA A 118 5.83 1.45 -6.75
N VAL A 119 4.62 1.72 -7.24
CA VAL A 119 3.75 0.70 -7.86
C VAL A 119 4.40 0.12 -9.13
N THR A 120 4.98 0.99 -9.95
CA THR A 120 5.59 0.60 -11.24
C THR A 120 6.85 -0.23 -11.03
N ASN A 121 7.74 0.20 -10.12
CA ASN A 121 8.95 -0.52 -9.77
C ASN A 121 8.65 -1.92 -9.23
N ARG A 122 7.63 -2.05 -8.36
CA ARG A 122 7.20 -3.35 -7.83
C ARG A 122 6.70 -4.29 -8.93
N ARG A 123 5.96 -3.76 -9.91
CA ARG A 123 5.48 -4.55 -11.06
C ARG A 123 6.63 -5.05 -11.92
N GLN A 124 7.62 -4.19 -12.20
CA GLN A 124 8.80 -4.56 -12.99
C GLN A 124 9.67 -5.60 -12.28
N ALA A 125 9.89 -5.46 -10.97
CA ALA A 125 10.66 -6.42 -10.18
C ALA A 125 10.01 -7.82 -10.18
N ASN A 126 8.69 -7.89 -10.00
CA ASN A 126 7.97 -9.16 -10.04
C ASN A 126 8.07 -9.81 -11.43
N LEU A 127 7.90 -9.03 -12.51
CA LEU A 127 8.05 -9.53 -13.88
C LEU A 127 9.45 -10.08 -14.14
N GLY A 128 10.50 -9.40 -13.67
CA GLY A 128 11.88 -9.88 -13.78
C GLY A 128 12.11 -11.20 -13.04
N CYS A 129 11.55 -11.36 -11.83
CA CYS A 129 11.66 -12.61 -11.07
C CYS A 129 10.97 -13.77 -11.78
N TYR A 130 9.74 -13.58 -12.27
CA TYR A 130 9.02 -14.60 -13.02
C TYR A 130 9.71 -14.94 -14.35
N ALA A 131 10.20 -13.93 -15.08
CA ALA A 131 10.93 -14.14 -16.33
C ALA A 131 12.20 -14.98 -16.10
N THR A 132 12.95 -14.71 -15.04
CA THR A 132 14.18 -15.45 -14.72
C THR A 132 13.89 -16.93 -14.42
N VAL A 133 12.85 -17.21 -13.63
CA VAL A 133 12.41 -18.59 -13.34
C VAL A 133 11.95 -19.30 -14.62
N LEU A 134 11.17 -18.62 -15.47
CA LEU A 134 10.67 -19.24 -16.69
C LEU A 134 11.80 -19.53 -17.69
N VAL A 135 12.76 -18.61 -17.83
CA VAL A 135 13.94 -18.78 -18.69
C VAL A 135 14.82 -19.93 -18.19
N SER A 136 15.04 -20.05 -16.88
CA SER A 136 15.85 -21.15 -16.34
C SER A 136 15.20 -22.51 -16.57
N PHE A 137 13.89 -22.63 -16.35
CA PHE A 137 13.14 -23.84 -16.69
C PHE A 137 13.19 -24.15 -18.20
N GLY A 138 13.03 -23.14 -19.05
CA GLY A 138 13.13 -23.29 -20.50
C GLY A 138 14.51 -23.77 -20.95
N LEU A 139 15.58 -23.23 -20.35
CA LEU A 139 16.95 -23.61 -20.64
C LEU A 139 17.22 -25.07 -20.23
N VAL A 140 16.78 -25.49 -19.05
CA VAL A 140 16.92 -26.87 -18.58
C VAL A 140 16.16 -27.83 -19.50
N ALA A 141 14.92 -27.49 -19.85
CA ALA A 141 14.12 -28.29 -20.78
C ALA A 141 14.79 -28.43 -22.15
N LEU A 142 15.34 -27.33 -22.68
CA LEU A 142 16.07 -27.33 -23.95
C LEU A 142 17.29 -28.25 -23.89
N LEU A 143 18.09 -28.18 -22.81
CA LEU A 143 19.25 -29.06 -22.63
C LEU A 143 18.85 -30.53 -22.51
N CYS A 144 17.74 -30.85 -21.83
CA CYS A 144 17.20 -32.21 -21.77
C CYS A 144 16.76 -32.71 -23.15
N VAL A 145 16.13 -31.87 -23.97
CA VAL A 145 15.75 -32.24 -25.35
C VAL A 145 16.99 -32.50 -26.19
N ILE A 146 17.98 -31.60 -26.17
CA ILE A 146 19.24 -31.78 -26.90
C ILE A 146 19.95 -33.06 -26.45
N GLY A 147 20.04 -33.31 -25.13
CA GLY A 147 20.66 -34.52 -24.60
C GLY A 147 19.96 -35.80 -25.06
N ASN A 148 18.62 -35.83 -25.05
CA ASN A 148 17.86 -36.97 -25.57
C ASN A 148 18.03 -37.14 -27.09
N LEU A 149 18.12 -36.04 -27.83
CA LEU A 149 18.30 -36.06 -29.29
C LEU A 149 19.70 -36.57 -29.67
N VAL A 150 20.74 -36.14 -28.95
CA VAL A 150 22.10 -36.67 -29.10
C VAL A 150 22.15 -38.16 -28.72
N ARG A 151 21.48 -38.56 -27.63
CA ARG A 151 21.43 -39.96 -27.20
C ARG A 151 20.71 -40.87 -28.19
N THR A 152 19.69 -40.37 -28.89
CA THR A 152 18.93 -41.15 -29.89
C THR A 152 19.62 -41.21 -31.25
N LEU A 153 20.44 -40.21 -31.60
CA LEU A 153 21.24 -40.21 -32.84
C LEU A 153 22.60 -40.92 -32.69
N GLY A 154 23.13 -41.01 -31.47
CA GLY A 154 24.40 -41.68 -31.17
C GLY A 154 24.27 -43.20 -30.96
N HIS A 155 23.09 -43.77 -31.18
CA HIS A 155 22.78 -45.19 -31.00
C HIS A 155 22.30 -45.80 -32.31
#